data_AF-A0A949I0J5-F1
#
_entry.id   AF-A0A949I0J5-F1
#
_cell.length_a   1.000
_cell.length_b   1.000
_cell.length_c   1.000
_cell.angle_alpha   90.00
_cell.angle_beta   90.00
_cell.angle_gamma   90.00
#
_symmetry.space_group_name_H-M   'P 1'
#
loop_
_entity.id
_entity.type
_entity.pdbx_description
1 polymer ?
#
loop_
_entity_poly.entity_id
_entity_poly.type
_entity_poly.pdbx_seq_one_letter_code
_entity_poly.pdbx_strand_id
1 'polypeptide(L)'
;MERQTQKNGLVNLAAAVIVFIAAVADTVFSSSLAGEGASVFLGVGALAAFASWFQMRLAENEGLEKLEVAEMARLRGETALFESKESELYPARRAREQFEKFLVPGIAVVLFILEGGAAWVLWRWTGESTLVIPSARAVPALSLFAIFGLVLFLIGRFSVTMAGLEDHRLLRPGASFLLAGAYMCCLAALAIAGVATQFPRADFWVARAFCVLLGIMAAETLLTLLLEIYRPRVQGKVARPLYDSRIAGILAQPETLLTTAAQTLDYQFGFKVSETWFYQLAKENLPALALAQFVVLILSTCIVFIEPGEQAIDEYFGKPVAVLSPGVHLKFPWPVDKVYRYRTDRIQSF
;
A
#
# COMPACT_ATOMS: atom_id res chain seq x y z
N MET A 1 24.58 3.79 17.24
CA MET A 1 23.30 4.21 16.65
C MET A 1 22.59 3.06 15.93
N GLU A 2 23.31 2.10 15.33
CA GLU A 2 22.71 0.92 14.66
C GLU A 2 21.77 0.06 15.55
N ARG A 3 22.04 -0.03 16.85
CA ARG A 3 21.18 -0.77 17.80
C ARG A 3 19.73 -0.24 17.92
N GLN A 4 19.47 1.00 17.49
CA GLN A 4 18.11 1.56 17.45
C GLN A 4 17.33 1.13 16.20
N THR A 5 18.01 0.86 15.09
CA THR A 5 17.35 0.49 13.83
C THR A 5 16.77 -0.93 13.90
N GLN A 6 17.47 -1.87 14.52
CA GLN A 6 16.96 -3.23 14.76
C GLN A 6 15.69 -3.22 15.63
N LYS A 7 15.67 -2.38 16.68
CA LYS A 7 14.49 -2.21 17.54
C LYS A 7 13.31 -1.65 16.75
N ASN A 8 13.54 -0.65 15.91
CA ASN A 8 12.50 -0.08 15.05
C ASN A 8 11.99 -1.11 14.02
N GLY A 9 12.87 -1.91 13.43
CA GLY A 9 12.49 -3.02 12.55
C GLY A 9 11.65 -4.09 13.27
N LEU A 10 11.98 -4.40 14.53
CA LEU A 10 11.23 -5.36 15.34
C LEU A 10 9.84 -4.82 15.73
N VAL A 11 9.75 -3.53 16.07
CA VAL A 11 8.47 -2.86 16.33
C VAL A 11 7.58 -2.89 15.09
N ASN A 12 8.16 -2.63 13.91
CA ASN A 12 7.44 -2.71 12.63
C ASN A 12 6.92 -4.12 12.35
N LEU A 13 7.76 -5.15 12.57
CA LEU A 13 7.36 -6.55 12.45
C LEU A 13 6.23 -6.90 13.42
N ALA A 14 6.38 -6.56 14.70
CA ALA A 14 5.40 -6.84 15.74
C ALA A 14 4.06 -6.16 15.43
N ALA A 15 4.08 -4.89 15.01
CA ALA A 15 2.89 -4.17 14.60
C ALA A 15 2.21 -4.83 13.39
N ALA A 16 2.98 -5.20 12.36
CA ALA A 16 2.43 -5.87 11.17
C ALA A 16 1.76 -7.21 11.52
N VAL A 17 2.41 -8.03 12.36
CA VAL A 17 1.88 -9.35 12.75
C VAL A 17 0.66 -9.22 13.66
N ILE A 18 0.68 -8.34 14.66
CA ILE A 18 -0.45 -8.13 15.57
C ILE A 18 -1.66 -7.62 14.78
N VAL A 19 -1.47 -6.63 13.92
CA VAL A 19 -2.56 -6.06 13.14
C VAL A 19 -3.05 -7.05 12.07
N PHE A 20 -2.17 -7.86 11.48
CA PHE A 20 -2.59 -8.95 10.58
C PHE A 20 -3.51 -9.95 11.29
N ILE A 21 -3.11 -10.45 12.47
CA ILE A 21 -3.92 -11.41 13.23
C ILE A 21 -5.25 -10.79 13.64
N ALA A 22 -5.23 -9.54 14.11
CA ALA A 22 -6.42 -8.81 14.51
C ALA A 22 -7.37 -8.54 13.32
N ALA A 23 -6.82 -8.20 12.16
CA ALA A 23 -7.59 -8.03 10.93
C ALA A 23 -8.23 -9.35 10.49
N VAL A 24 -7.50 -10.48 10.50
CA VAL A 24 -8.07 -11.79 10.19
C VAL A 24 -9.23 -12.13 11.14
N ALA A 25 -9.06 -11.91 12.46
CA ALA A 25 -10.12 -12.13 13.43
C ALA A 25 -11.37 -11.28 13.13
N ASP A 26 -11.19 -10.00 12.76
CA ASP A 26 -12.29 -9.11 12.43
C ASP A 26 -12.96 -9.46 11.08
N THR A 27 -12.20 -9.96 10.09
CA THR A 27 -12.78 -10.46 8.82
C THR A 27 -13.68 -11.67 9.04
N VAL A 28 -13.26 -12.61 9.88
CA VAL A 28 -14.07 -13.79 10.22
C VAL A 28 -15.33 -13.37 10.99
N PHE A 29 -15.23 -12.36 11.86
CA PHE A 29 -16.36 -11.85 12.62
C PHE A 29 -17.40 -11.09 11.76
N SER A 30 -16.90 -10.22 10.87
CA SER A 30 -17.71 -9.31 10.05
C SER A 30 -18.21 -9.92 8.75
N SER A 31 -17.52 -10.97 8.25
CA SER A 31 -17.76 -11.57 6.93
C SER A 31 -17.72 -10.53 5.78
N SER A 32 -16.82 -9.54 5.88
CA SER A 32 -16.62 -8.49 4.86
C SER A 32 -15.58 -8.88 3.81
N LEU A 33 -15.91 -8.64 2.53
CA LEU A 33 -15.03 -8.92 1.40
C LEU A 33 -13.85 -7.93 1.33
N ALA A 34 -14.08 -6.64 1.60
CA ALA A 34 -12.99 -5.66 1.66
C ALA A 34 -12.04 -5.96 2.82
N GLY A 35 -12.58 -6.46 3.93
CA GLY A 35 -11.80 -6.95 5.05
C GLY A 35 -10.86 -8.09 4.65
N GLU A 36 -11.34 -9.10 3.91
CA GLU A 36 -10.51 -10.21 3.42
C GLU A 36 -9.36 -9.72 2.52
N GLY A 37 -9.63 -8.79 1.60
CA GLY A 37 -8.59 -8.20 0.78
C GLY A 37 -7.55 -7.43 1.60
N ALA A 38 -7.99 -6.70 2.62
CA ALA A 38 -7.10 -5.97 3.52
C ALA A 38 -6.25 -6.91 4.39
N SER A 39 -6.83 -7.99 4.93
CA SER A 39 -6.10 -8.95 5.77
C SER A 39 -5.03 -9.69 4.96
N VAL A 40 -5.32 -10.08 3.72
CA VAL A 40 -4.34 -10.68 2.82
C VAL A 40 -3.20 -9.71 2.51
N PHE A 41 -3.49 -8.44 2.23
CA PHE A 41 -2.47 -7.42 2.03
C PHE A 41 -1.58 -7.23 3.27
N LEU A 42 -2.17 -7.20 4.47
CA LEU A 42 -1.43 -7.12 5.73
C LEU A 42 -0.54 -8.35 5.96
N GLY A 43 -0.97 -9.53 5.53
CA GLY A 43 -0.16 -10.75 5.60
C GLY A 43 1.09 -10.67 4.71
N VAL A 44 0.94 -10.17 3.47
CA VAL A 44 2.08 -9.88 2.58
C VAL A 44 3.00 -8.84 3.20
N GLY A 45 2.42 -7.77 3.78
CA GLY A 45 3.18 -6.74 4.50
C GLY A 45 3.95 -7.26 5.71
N ALA A 46 3.39 -8.21 6.47
CA ALA A 46 4.05 -8.85 7.59
C ALA A 46 5.25 -9.70 7.15
N LEU A 47 5.16 -10.40 6.01
CA LEU A 47 6.29 -11.13 5.43
C LEU A 47 7.39 -10.18 4.93
N ALA A 48 7.02 -9.07 4.30
CA ALA A 48 7.97 -8.04 3.89
C ALA A 48 8.67 -7.39 5.09
N ALA A 49 7.93 -7.11 6.18
CA ALA A 49 8.49 -6.63 7.44
C ALA A 49 9.42 -7.66 8.09
N PHE A 50 9.09 -8.95 8.03
CA PHE A 50 9.94 -10.04 8.53
C PHE A 50 11.25 -10.13 7.75
N ALA A 51 11.17 -10.08 6.42
CA ALA A 51 12.35 -10.08 5.55
C ALA A 51 13.27 -8.87 5.83
N SER A 52 12.68 -7.67 5.98
CA SER A 52 13.38 -6.44 6.34
C SER A 52 14.07 -6.55 7.71
N TRP A 53 13.36 -6.98 8.75
CA TRP A 53 13.92 -7.16 10.09
C TRP A 53 15.07 -8.19 10.10
N PHE A 54 14.90 -9.32 9.42
CA PHE A 54 15.92 -10.36 9.37
C PHE A 54 17.18 -9.87 8.64
N GLN A 55 17.02 -9.12 7.54
CA GLN A 55 18.14 -8.50 6.84
C GLN A 55 18.87 -7.46 7.70
N MET A 56 18.14 -6.67 8.49
CA MET A 56 18.73 -5.72 9.45
C MET A 56 19.53 -6.44 10.54
N ARG A 57 19.01 -7.55 11.06
CA ARG A 57 19.71 -8.36 12.07
C ARG A 57 21.04 -8.92 11.54
N LEU A 58 21.07 -9.38 10.29
CA LEU A 58 22.31 -9.84 9.66
C LEU A 58 23.31 -8.70 9.42
N ALA A 59 22.83 -7.52 9.01
CA ALA A 59 23.67 -6.35 8.81
C ALA A 59 24.31 -5.84 10.12
N GLU A 60 23.56 -5.85 11.22
CA GLU A 60 24.07 -5.47 12.54
C GLU A 60 25.14 -6.45 13.04
N ASN A 61 24.93 -7.76 12.85
CA ASN A 61 25.93 -8.77 13.21
C ASN A 61 27.25 -8.58 12.44
N GLU A 62 27.19 -8.20 11.16
CA GLU A 62 28.39 -7.86 10.38
C GLU A 62 29.08 -6.59 10.90
N GLY A 63 28.29 -5.59 11.31
CA GLY A 63 28.81 -4.36 11.92
C GLY A 63 29.56 -4.63 13.23
N LEU A 64 28.99 -5.46 14.11
CA LEU A 64 29.61 -5.88 15.37
C LEU A 64 30.89 -6.68 15.12
N GLU A 65 30.86 -7.63 14.19
CA GLU A 65 32.05 -8.43 13.83
C GLU A 65 33.20 -7.55 13.32
N LYS A 66 32.91 -6.51 12.52
CA LYS A 66 33.93 -5.54 12.08
C LYS A 66 34.54 -4.76 13.24
N LEU A 67 33.73 -4.37 14.22
CA LEU A 67 34.21 -3.66 15.41
C LEU A 67 35.08 -4.57 16.28
N GLU A 68 34.67 -5.82 16.47
CA GLU A 68 35.45 -6.83 17.22
C GLU A 68 36.79 -7.11 16.54
N VAL A 69 36.82 -7.27 15.22
CA VAL A 69 38.07 -7.46 14.46
C VAL A 69 38.95 -6.20 14.52
N ALA A 70 38.37 -5.01 14.42
CA ALA A 70 39.12 -3.76 14.54
C ALA A 70 39.69 -3.56 15.96
N GLU A 71 38.96 -3.94 16.99
CA GLU A 71 39.41 -3.89 18.38
C GLU A 71 40.51 -4.93 18.64
N MET A 72 40.35 -6.17 18.14
CA MET A 72 41.39 -7.18 18.18
C MET A 72 42.67 -6.75 17.47
N ALA A 73 42.55 -6.09 16.31
CA ALA A 73 43.68 -5.53 15.57
C ALA A 73 44.37 -4.39 16.34
N ARG A 74 43.60 -3.57 17.06
CA ARG A 74 44.12 -2.47 17.90
C ARG A 74 44.80 -2.98 19.17
N LEU A 75 44.31 -4.07 19.76
CA LEU A 75 44.85 -4.67 20.99
C LEU A 75 46.08 -5.55 20.73
N ARG A 76 46.21 -6.17 19.55
CA ARG A 76 47.32 -7.10 19.20
C ARG A 76 48.45 -6.46 18.40
N GLY A 77 48.87 -5.24 18.76
CA GLY A 77 49.95 -4.51 18.08
C GLY A 77 51.05 -5.38 17.43
N GLU A 78 51.19 -5.23 16.11
CA GLU A 78 52.25 -5.76 15.22
C GLU A 78 52.55 -7.27 15.20
N THR A 79 51.89 -8.13 15.98
CA THR A 79 52.27 -9.55 16.07
C THR A 79 51.13 -10.52 15.78
N ALA A 80 50.88 -10.73 14.48
CA ALA A 80 50.47 -11.99 13.83
C ALA A 80 49.90 -11.65 12.43
N LEU A 81 50.50 -11.96 11.28
CA LEU A 81 51.04 -13.24 10.80
C LEU A 81 50.06 -14.42 10.87
N PHE A 82 48.75 -14.15 10.76
CA PHE A 82 47.76 -15.14 10.36
C PHE A 82 47.24 -14.80 8.95
N GLU A 83 47.85 -15.42 7.93
CA GLU A 83 47.18 -15.73 6.67
C GLU A 83 46.11 -16.81 6.91
N SER A 84 45.17 -16.58 7.84
CA SER A 84 43.93 -17.35 7.81
C SER A 84 43.09 -16.78 6.67
N LYS A 85 42.68 -17.65 5.73
CA LYS A 85 41.85 -17.29 4.56
C LYS A 85 40.81 -16.27 5.02
N GLU A 86 40.71 -15.10 4.36
CA GLU A 86 39.75 -14.03 4.67
C GLU A 86 38.32 -14.54 4.97
N SER A 87 37.99 -15.69 4.37
CA SER A 87 36.77 -16.46 4.58
C SER A 87 36.50 -16.93 6.02
N GLU A 88 37.51 -17.21 6.84
CA GLU A 88 37.37 -17.63 8.26
C GLU A 88 37.37 -16.43 9.22
N LEU A 89 37.81 -15.26 8.76
CA LEU A 89 37.89 -14.04 9.56
C LEU A 89 36.55 -13.31 9.70
N TYR A 90 35.59 -13.58 8.79
CA TYR A 90 34.26 -12.92 8.77
C TYR A 90 33.09 -13.91 8.51
N PRO A 91 32.78 -14.83 9.44
CA PRO A 91 31.59 -15.68 9.32
C PRO A 91 30.27 -14.91 9.17
N ALA A 92 30.08 -13.75 9.81
CA ALA A 92 28.82 -13.01 9.69
C ALA A 92 28.65 -12.37 8.30
N ARG A 93 29.74 -11.90 7.69
CA ARG A 93 29.73 -11.44 6.29
C ARG A 93 29.33 -12.56 5.32
N ARG A 94 29.85 -13.77 5.51
CA ARG A 94 29.49 -14.93 4.67
C ARG A 94 28.02 -15.29 4.81
N ALA A 95 27.48 -15.27 6.03
CA ALA A 95 26.06 -15.53 6.28
C ALA A 95 25.17 -14.51 5.54
N ARG A 96 25.57 -13.23 5.51
CA ARG A 96 24.88 -12.19 4.75
C ARG A 96 24.99 -12.40 3.24
N GLU A 97 26.17 -12.74 2.71
CA GLU A 97 26.35 -13.00 1.27
C GLU A 97 25.54 -14.22 0.80
N GLN A 98 25.46 -15.27 1.62
CA GLN A 98 24.60 -16.43 1.35
C GLN A 98 23.11 -16.05 1.42
N PHE A 99 22.73 -15.24 2.40
CA PHE A 99 21.37 -14.71 2.53
C PHE A 99 20.97 -13.88 1.31
N GLU A 100 21.82 -12.95 0.88
CA GLU A 100 21.60 -12.12 -0.32
C GLU A 100 21.54 -12.95 -1.60
N LYS A 101 22.33 -14.04 -1.68
CA LYS A 101 22.36 -14.90 -2.87
C LYS A 101 21.13 -15.81 -3.00
N PHE A 102 20.67 -16.39 -1.89
CA PHE A 102 19.65 -17.44 -1.91
C PHE A 102 18.35 -17.03 -1.26
N LEU A 103 18.40 -16.44 -0.06
CA LEU A 103 17.18 -16.09 0.66
C LEU A 103 16.52 -14.85 0.05
N VAL A 104 17.30 -13.88 -0.45
CA VAL A 104 16.74 -12.67 -1.04
C VAL A 104 15.85 -12.94 -2.26
N PRO A 105 16.33 -13.70 -3.27
CA PRO A 105 15.47 -14.16 -4.35
C PRO A 105 14.37 -15.11 -3.88
N GLY A 106 14.67 -15.95 -2.87
CA GLY A 106 13.73 -16.92 -2.31
C GLY A 106 12.45 -16.27 -1.76
N ILE A 107 12.57 -15.29 -0.85
CA ILE A 107 11.36 -14.63 -0.32
C ILE A 107 10.67 -13.80 -1.42
N ALA A 108 11.38 -13.35 -2.46
CA ALA A 108 10.77 -12.53 -3.51
C ALA A 108 9.91 -13.40 -4.42
N VAL A 109 10.35 -14.63 -4.69
CA VAL A 109 9.54 -15.67 -5.31
C VAL A 109 8.34 -16.04 -4.43
N VAL A 110 8.54 -16.17 -3.11
CA VAL A 110 7.42 -16.43 -2.17
C VAL A 110 6.42 -15.28 -2.17
N LEU A 111 6.87 -14.02 -2.14
CA LEU A 111 6.00 -12.84 -2.25
C LEU A 111 5.24 -12.85 -3.57
N PHE A 112 5.91 -13.12 -4.69
CA PHE A 112 5.25 -13.22 -5.99
C PHE A 112 4.14 -14.29 -6.01
N ILE A 113 4.43 -15.49 -5.49
CA ILE A 113 3.47 -16.59 -5.40
C ILE A 113 2.30 -16.21 -4.49
N LEU A 114 2.58 -15.57 -3.36
CA LEU A 114 1.55 -15.15 -2.41
C LEU A 114 0.70 -14.02 -2.96
N GLU A 115 1.27 -12.98 -3.55
CA GLU A 115 0.55 -11.86 -4.17
C GLU A 115 -0.29 -12.33 -5.36
N GLY A 116 0.30 -13.12 -6.26
CA GLY A 116 -0.39 -13.66 -7.44
C GLY A 116 -1.47 -14.69 -7.07
N GLY A 117 -1.16 -15.59 -6.13
CA GLY A 117 -2.10 -16.57 -5.60
C GLY A 117 -3.25 -15.91 -4.85
N ALA A 118 -2.96 -14.93 -3.99
CA ALA A 118 -3.95 -14.11 -3.31
C ALA A 118 -4.86 -13.39 -4.28
N ALA A 119 -4.31 -12.70 -5.28
CA ALA A 119 -5.09 -12.02 -6.30
C ALA A 119 -6.00 -12.99 -7.05
N TRP A 120 -5.51 -14.17 -7.41
CA TRP A 120 -6.33 -15.17 -8.10
C TRP A 120 -7.44 -15.76 -7.23
N VAL A 121 -7.14 -16.11 -5.98
CA VAL A 121 -8.13 -16.63 -5.01
C VAL A 121 -9.19 -15.57 -4.72
N LEU A 122 -8.79 -14.33 -4.40
CA LEU A 122 -9.70 -13.22 -4.14
C LEU A 122 -10.55 -12.90 -5.38
N TRP A 123 -9.98 -12.95 -6.59
CA TRP A 123 -10.74 -12.71 -7.82
C TRP A 123 -11.84 -13.75 -8.05
N ARG A 124 -11.57 -15.02 -7.72
CA ARG A 124 -12.55 -16.11 -7.81
C ARG A 124 -13.58 -16.01 -6.70
N TRP A 125 -13.14 -15.87 -5.45
CA TRP A 125 -14.03 -15.79 -4.29
C TRP A 125 -14.95 -14.58 -4.34
N THR A 126 -14.46 -13.40 -4.72
CA THR A 126 -15.33 -12.22 -4.90
C THR A 126 -16.42 -12.45 -5.95
N GLY A 127 -16.17 -13.27 -6.97
CA GLY A 127 -17.15 -13.61 -8.01
C GLY A 127 -18.22 -14.62 -7.57
N GLU A 128 -17.92 -15.47 -6.58
CA GLU A 128 -18.82 -16.52 -6.08
C GLU A 128 -19.51 -16.14 -4.75
N SER A 129 -18.92 -15.21 -4.00
CA SER A 129 -19.37 -14.85 -2.66
C SER A 129 -20.61 -13.96 -2.68
N THR A 130 -21.66 -14.39 -1.97
CA THR A 130 -22.83 -13.57 -1.59
C THR A 130 -22.73 -13.13 -0.13
N LEU A 131 -21.53 -12.78 0.35
CA LEU A 131 -21.33 -12.33 1.72
C LEU A 131 -22.02 -10.97 1.90
N VAL A 132 -22.95 -10.91 2.85
CA VAL A 132 -23.64 -9.69 3.24
C VAL A 132 -23.28 -9.42 4.69
N ILE A 133 -22.71 -8.25 4.95
CA ILE A 133 -22.33 -7.82 6.29
C ILE A 133 -23.61 -7.70 7.14
N PRO A 134 -23.76 -8.46 8.24
CA PRO A 134 -24.89 -8.29 9.14
C PRO A 134 -24.86 -6.88 9.74
N SER A 135 -25.98 -6.15 9.69
CA SER A 135 -26.06 -4.76 10.16
C SER A 135 -25.59 -4.57 11.60
N ALA A 136 -25.83 -5.56 12.47
CA ALA A 136 -25.38 -5.57 13.86
C ALA A 136 -23.85 -5.64 14.04
N ARG A 137 -23.10 -6.13 13.04
CA ARG A 137 -21.64 -6.31 13.08
C ARG A 137 -20.87 -5.25 12.28
N ALA A 138 -21.56 -4.43 11.48
CA ALA A 138 -20.93 -3.41 10.64
C ALA A 138 -20.19 -2.34 11.46
N VAL A 139 -20.83 -1.82 12.52
CA VAL A 139 -20.26 -0.75 13.38
C VAL A 139 -19.02 -1.19 14.17
N PRO A 140 -18.98 -2.36 14.83
CA PRO A 140 -17.75 -2.81 15.49
C PRO A 140 -16.63 -3.11 14.49
N ALA A 141 -16.92 -3.75 13.35
CA ALA A 141 -15.92 -4.05 12.33
C ALA A 141 -15.30 -2.78 11.72
N LEU A 142 -16.14 -1.80 11.38
CA LEU A 142 -15.70 -0.46 10.98
C LEU A 142 -14.70 0.14 11.97
N SER A 143 -15.05 0.09 13.25
CA SER A 143 -14.27 0.72 14.31
C SER A 143 -12.92 0.03 14.50
N LEU A 144 -12.89 -1.30 14.41
CA LEU A 144 -11.66 -2.09 14.49
C LEU A 144 -10.73 -1.82 13.30
N PHE A 145 -11.24 -1.85 12.07
CA PHE A 145 -10.42 -1.48 10.90
C PHE A 145 -9.92 -0.03 10.94
N ALA A 146 -10.71 0.91 11.45
CA ALA A 146 -10.27 2.28 11.65
C ALA A 146 -9.14 2.38 12.70
N ILE A 147 -9.25 1.65 13.82
CA ILE A 147 -8.20 1.59 14.84
C ILE A 147 -6.92 0.95 14.28
N PHE A 148 -7.04 -0.15 13.54
CA PHE A 148 -5.91 -0.80 12.87
C PHE A 148 -5.23 0.15 11.90
N GLY A 149 -6.01 0.86 11.08
CA GLY A 149 -5.52 1.91 10.19
C GLY A 149 -4.76 2.99 10.94
N LEU A 150 -5.29 3.49 12.06
CA LEU A 150 -4.64 4.52 12.87
C LEU A 150 -3.30 4.05 13.47
N VAL A 151 -3.27 2.84 14.04
CA VAL A 151 -2.06 2.26 14.64
C VAL A 151 -0.98 2.05 13.58
N LEU A 152 -1.34 1.46 12.44
CA LEU A 152 -0.43 1.25 11.31
C LEU A 152 0.03 2.58 10.71
N PHE A 153 -0.84 3.59 10.65
CA PHE A 153 -0.50 4.91 10.13
C PHE A 153 0.54 5.59 11.03
N LEU A 154 0.35 5.56 12.35
CA LEU A 154 1.28 6.19 13.29
C LEU A 154 2.68 5.55 13.21
N ILE A 155 2.73 4.21 13.28
CA ILE A 155 3.99 3.45 13.24
C ILE A 155 4.64 3.54 11.85
N GLY A 156 3.84 3.37 10.79
CA GLY A 156 4.28 3.48 9.41
C GLY A 156 4.85 4.87 9.10
N ARG A 157 4.13 5.95 9.45
CA ARG A 157 4.58 7.33 9.21
C ARG A 157 5.86 7.64 9.97
N PHE A 158 5.98 7.22 11.22
CA PHE A 158 7.20 7.37 12.00
C PHE A 158 8.38 6.64 11.33
N SER A 159 8.21 5.37 10.98
CA SER A 159 9.25 4.54 10.37
C SER A 159 9.67 5.03 8.97
N VAL A 160 8.73 5.48 8.16
CA VAL A 160 9.01 6.07 6.83
C VAL A 160 9.81 7.37 6.96
N THR A 161 9.50 8.18 7.97
CA THR A 161 10.23 9.43 8.24
C THR A 161 11.64 9.15 8.75
N MET A 162 11.81 8.20 9.68
CA MET A 162 13.14 7.79 10.15
C MET A 162 14.00 7.18 9.02
N ALA A 163 13.41 6.31 8.18
CA ALA A 163 14.10 5.74 7.04
C ALA A 163 14.59 6.81 6.04
N GLY A 164 13.87 7.93 5.92
CA GLY A 164 14.25 9.06 5.08
C GLY A 164 15.35 9.95 5.68
N LEU A 165 15.31 10.20 6.99
CA LEU A 165 16.28 11.06 7.67
C LEU A 165 17.66 10.40 7.82
N GLU A 166 17.71 9.08 8.00
CA GLU A 166 18.95 8.35 8.34
C GLU A 166 19.52 7.53 7.16
N ASP A 167 18.95 7.66 5.94
CA ASP A 167 19.23 6.83 4.73
C ASP A 167 19.29 5.32 5.04
N HIS A 168 18.48 4.88 6.00
CA HIS A 168 18.37 3.48 6.40
C HIS A 168 17.45 2.71 5.45
N ARG A 169 18.00 2.42 4.26
CA ARG A 169 17.32 1.74 3.14
C ARG A 169 16.70 0.39 3.51
N LEU A 170 17.24 -0.29 4.53
CA LEU A 170 16.74 -1.60 4.98
C LEU A 170 15.40 -1.51 5.73
N LEU A 171 15.08 -0.36 6.33
CA LEU A 171 13.84 -0.14 7.08
C LEU A 171 12.68 0.32 6.17
N ARG A 172 13.02 0.81 4.97
CA ARG A 172 12.07 1.37 4.01
C ARG A 172 11.00 0.38 3.53
N PRO A 173 11.31 -0.89 3.16
CA PRO A 173 10.29 -1.82 2.67
C PRO A 173 9.23 -2.08 3.74
N GLY A 174 9.63 -2.47 4.96
CA GLY A 174 8.69 -2.73 6.05
C GLY A 174 7.86 -1.49 6.42
N ALA A 175 8.46 -0.31 6.43
CA ALA A 175 7.76 0.94 6.71
C ALA A 175 6.72 1.29 5.62
N SER A 176 7.05 1.06 4.34
CA SER A 176 6.14 1.30 3.22
C SER A 176 4.93 0.39 3.22
N PHE A 177 5.11 -0.90 3.52
CA PHE A 177 4.01 -1.86 3.63
C PHE A 177 3.10 -1.59 4.82
N LEU A 178 3.65 -1.15 5.96
CA LEU A 178 2.84 -0.72 7.12
C LEU A 178 1.95 0.48 6.77
N LEU A 179 2.51 1.49 6.11
CA LEU A 179 1.78 2.70 5.73
C LEU A 179 0.74 2.41 4.64
N ALA A 180 1.09 1.60 3.64
CA ALA A 180 0.14 1.12 2.65
C ALA A 180 -0.98 0.30 3.31
N GLY A 181 -0.65 -0.59 4.26
CA GLY A 181 -1.62 -1.36 5.04
C GLY A 181 -2.59 -0.47 5.83
N ALA A 182 -2.10 0.65 6.38
CA ALA A 182 -2.95 1.63 7.04
C ALA A 182 -4.02 2.20 6.10
N TYR A 183 -3.64 2.57 4.87
CA TYR A 183 -4.59 3.06 3.88
C TYR A 183 -5.58 1.99 3.46
N MET A 184 -5.15 0.74 3.33
CA MET A 184 -6.03 -0.39 3.01
C MET A 184 -7.06 -0.62 4.12
N CYS A 185 -6.64 -0.54 5.40
CA CYS A 185 -7.57 -0.59 6.54
C CYS A 185 -8.56 0.57 6.54
N CYS A 186 -8.12 1.79 6.25
CA CYS A 186 -9.02 2.95 6.11
C CYS A 186 -10.03 2.77 4.98
N LEU A 187 -9.59 2.26 3.82
CA LEU A 187 -10.47 1.98 2.68
C LEU A 187 -11.46 0.85 2.99
N ALA A 188 -11.03 -0.20 3.70
CA ALA A 188 -11.91 -1.26 4.17
C ALA A 188 -12.96 -0.72 5.15
N ALA A 189 -12.56 0.13 6.10
CA ALA A 189 -13.51 0.81 6.99
C ALA A 189 -14.52 1.66 6.19
N LEU A 190 -14.07 2.46 5.22
CA LEU A 190 -14.98 3.22 4.36
C LEU A 190 -15.93 2.32 3.55
N ALA A 191 -15.47 1.16 3.11
CA ALA A 191 -16.30 0.19 2.40
C ALA A 191 -17.42 -0.34 3.30
N ILE A 192 -17.10 -0.72 4.54
CA ILE A 192 -18.05 -1.17 5.55
C ILE A 192 -19.03 -0.04 5.93
N ALA A 193 -18.55 1.21 6.05
CA ALA A 193 -19.41 2.37 6.25
C ALA A 193 -20.40 2.54 5.09
N GLY A 194 -19.94 2.37 3.85
CA GLY A 194 -20.77 2.42 2.65
C GLY A 194 -21.88 1.38 2.67
N VAL A 195 -21.60 0.15 3.12
CA VAL A 195 -22.63 -0.88 3.28
C VAL A 195 -23.63 -0.49 4.37
N ALA A 196 -23.17 0.06 5.49
CA ALA A 196 -24.06 0.54 6.55
C ALA A 196 -24.99 1.68 6.09
N THR A 197 -24.54 2.52 5.15
CA THR A 197 -25.32 3.61 4.55
C THR A 197 -26.14 3.18 3.31
N GLN A 198 -26.46 1.89 3.16
CA GLN A 198 -27.29 1.33 2.08
C GLN A 198 -26.61 1.29 0.69
N PHE A 199 -25.28 1.29 0.60
CA PHE A 199 -24.55 0.92 -0.63
C PHE A 199 -24.04 -0.53 -0.57
N PRO A 200 -24.89 -1.53 -0.90
CA PRO A 200 -24.54 -2.95 -0.73
C PRO A 200 -23.38 -3.42 -1.60
N ARG A 201 -23.02 -2.67 -2.67
CA ARG A 201 -21.91 -3.01 -3.57
C ARG A 201 -20.59 -2.30 -3.24
N ALA A 202 -20.54 -1.45 -2.23
CA ALA A 202 -19.32 -0.72 -1.87
C ALA A 202 -18.19 -1.69 -1.46
N ASP A 203 -18.51 -2.68 -0.62
CA ASP A 203 -17.59 -3.72 -0.16
C ASP A 203 -17.00 -4.52 -1.33
N PHE A 204 -17.83 -4.90 -2.30
CA PHE A 204 -17.41 -5.63 -3.49
C PHE A 204 -16.43 -4.83 -4.37
N TRP A 205 -16.73 -3.55 -4.65
CA TRP A 205 -15.85 -2.72 -5.48
C TRP A 205 -14.50 -2.47 -4.82
N VAL A 206 -14.47 -2.26 -3.50
CA VAL A 206 -13.22 -2.08 -2.75
C VAL A 206 -12.41 -3.38 -2.71
N ALA A 207 -13.05 -4.52 -2.46
CA ALA A 207 -12.40 -5.84 -2.53
C ALA A 207 -11.79 -6.10 -3.93
N ARG A 208 -12.51 -5.70 -5.00
CA ARG A 208 -12.02 -5.80 -6.38
C ARG A 208 -10.81 -4.90 -6.62
N ALA A 209 -10.84 -3.67 -6.11
CA ALA A 209 -9.71 -2.76 -6.20
C ALA A 209 -8.46 -3.33 -5.49
N PHE A 210 -8.64 -3.94 -4.31
CA PHE A 210 -7.54 -4.60 -3.59
C PHE A 210 -6.96 -5.79 -4.36
N CYS A 211 -7.83 -6.59 -4.98
CA CYS A 211 -7.40 -7.68 -5.83
C CYS A 211 -6.58 -7.20 -7.05
N VAL A 212 -7.01 -6.12 -7.70
CA VAL A 212 -6.26 -5.51 -8.81
C VAL A 212 -4.92 -4.98 -8.32
N LEU A 213 -4.90 -4.29 -7.18
CA LEU A 213 -3.67 -3.78 -6.56
C LEU A 213 -2.65 -4.90 -6.29
N LEU A 214 -3.09 -6.00 -5.67
CA LEU A 214 -2.24 -7.18 -5.44
C LEU A 214 -1.72 -7.79 -6.76
N GLY A 215 -2.56 -7.84 -7.80
CA GLY A 215 -2.13 -8.31 -9.12
C GLY A 215 -1.07 -7.43 -9.77
N ILE A 216 -1.19 -6.10 -9.64
CA ILE A 216 -0.17 -5.17 -10.14
C ILE A 216 1.13 -5.30 -9.32
N MET A 217 1.04 -5.47 -8.00
CA MET A 217 2.21 -5.73 -7.15
C MET A 217 2.90 -7.05 -7.52
N ALA A 218 2.13 -8.11 -7.78
CA ALA A 218 2.67 -9.38 -8.28
C ALA A 218 3.40 -9.21 -9.63
N ALA A 219 2.85 -8.41 -10.54
CA ALA A 219 3.51 -8.11 -11.81
C ALA A 219 4.81 -7.31 -11.59
N GLU A 220 4.82 -6.36 -10.64
CA GLU A 220 6.02 -5.61 -10.26
C GLU A 220 7.10 -6.51 -9.65
N THR A 221 6.73 -7.39 -8.72
CA THR A 221 7.68 -8.33 -8.09
C THR A 221 8.26 -9.30 -9.12
N LEU A 222 7.45 -9.78 -10.07
CA LEU A 222 7.92 -10.59 -11.20
C LEU A 222 8.90 -9.81 -12.10
N LEU A 223 8.57 -8.58 -12.49
CA LEU A 223 9.47 -7.75 -13.29
C LEU A 223 10.78 -7.48 -12.56
N THR A 224 10.73 -7.23 -11.26
CA THR A 224 11.91 -6.99 -10.44
C THR A 224 12.78 -8.25 -10.35
N LEU A 225 12.18 -9.43 -10.16
CA LEU A 225 12.85 -10.72 -10.21
C LEU A 225 13.51 -10.97 -11.57
N LEU A 226 12.80 -10.72 -12.67
CA LEU A 226 13.33 -10.85 -14.02
C LEU A 226 14.53 -9.92 -14.24
N LEU A 227 14.40 -8.64 -13.88
CA LEU A 227 15.48 -7.66 -14.01
C LEU A 227 16.70 -8.01 -13.15
N GLU A 228 16.51 -8.64 -11.98
CA GLU A 228 17.61 -9.07 -11.13
C GLU A 228 18.39 -10.25 -11.74
N ILE A 229 17.74 -11.12 -12.52
CA ILE A 229 18.43 -12.19 -13.27
C ILE A 229 19.43 -11.58 -14.27
N TYR A 230 19.04 -10.48 -14.91
CA TYR A 230 19.91 -9.76 -15.86
C TYR A 230 20.88 -8.78 -15.18
N ARG A 231 20.74 -8.53 -13.88
CA ARG A 231 21.56 -7.54 -13.19
C ARG A 231 22.95 -8.10 -12.87
N PRO A 232 24.04 -7.47 -13.36
CA PRO A 232 25.39 -7.90 -13.04
C PRO A 232 25.69 -7.65 -11.55
N ARG A 233 26.03 -8.72 -10.83
CA ARG A 233 26.34 -8.72 -9.40
C ARG A 233 27.78 -8.23 -9.18
N VAL A 234 27.97 -6.91 -9.13
CA VAL A 234 29.28 -6.30 -8.85
C VAL A 234 29.55 -6.35 -7.34
N GLN A 235 30.63 -7.02 -6.94
CA GLN A 235 31.08 -7.07 -5.54
C GLN A 235 31.31 -5.64 -5.01
N GLY A 236 30.83 -5.35 -3.81
CA GLY A 236 31.04 -4.04 -3.14
C GLY A 236 29.96 -2.98 -3.37
N LYS A 237 28.92 -3.23 -4.17
CA LYS A 237 27.72 -2.37 -4.20
C LYS A 237 26.68 -2.92 -3.23
N VAL A 238 26.23 -2.09 -2.29
CA VAL A 238 25.19 -2.44 -1.31
C VAL A 238 23.91 -2.85 -2.07
N ALA A 239 23.48 -4.10 -1.88
CA ALA A 239 22.31 -4.65 -2.52
C ALA A 239 21.06 -3.85 -2.13
N ARG A 240 20.24 -3.46 -3.12
CA ARG A 240 18.90 -2.93 -2.86
C ARG A 240 18.02 -4.10 -2.41
N PRO A 241 17.19 -3.96 -1.35
CA PRO A 241 16.25 -5.01 -0.98
C PRO A 241 15.31 -5.30 -2.14
N LEU A 242 15.22 -6.55 -2.57
CA LEU A 242 14.32 -6.97 -3.65
C LEU A 242 12.83 -6.96 -3.24
N TYR A 243 12.55 -6.80 -1.96
CA TYR A 243 11.21 -6.74 -1.39
C TYR A 243 10.63 -5.33 -1.32
N ASP A 244 11.35 -4.34 -1.86
CA ASP A 244 10.86 -2.96 -1.94
C ASP A 244 9.91 -2.86 -3.15
N SER A 245 8.60 -3.03 -2.92
CA SER A 245 7.61 -2.71 -3.95
C SER A 245 7.58 -1.20 -4.13
N ARG A 246 7.82 -0.73 -5.36
CA ARG A 246 7.74 0.71 -5.66
C ARG A 246 6.31 1.17 -5.52
N ILE A 247 5.31 0.34 -5.84
CA ILE A 247 3.90 0.68 -5.65
C ILE A 247 3.59 0.94 -4.17
N ALA A 248 4.04 0.06 -3.26
CA ALA A 248 3.92 0.28 -1.82
C ALA A 248 4.69 1.53 -1.36
N GLY A 249 5.89 1.76 -1.92
CA GLY A 249 6.69 2.96 -1.68
C GLY A 249 6.02 4.26 -2.15
N ILE A 250 5.31 4.23 -3.29
CA ILE A 250 4.58 5.36 -3.86
C ILE A 250 3.36 5.70 -3.01
N LEU A 251 2.63 4.68 -2.55
CA LEU A 251 1.53 4.85 -1.60
C LEU A 251 2.05 5.47 -0.30
N ALA A 252 3.21 5.03 0.19
CA ALA A 252 3.79 5.52 1.43
C ALA A 252 4.40 6.93 1.34
N GLN A 253 5.00 7.29 0.20
CA GLN A 253 5.70 8.54 -0.04
C GLN A 253 5.46 9.08 -1.47
N PRO A 254 4.26 9.63 -1.77
CA PRO A 254 3.98 10.15 -3.11
C PRO A 254 4.89 11.33 -3.50
N GLU A 255 5.32 12.11 -2.51
CA GLU A 255 6.22 13.25 -2.70
C GLU A 255 7.58 12.87 -3.30
N THR A 256 8.08 11.65 -3.03
CA THR A 256 9.40 11.21 -3.48
C THR A 256 9.45 10.95 -4.99
N LEU A 257 8.34 10.58 -5.61
CA LEU A 257 8.28 10.44 -7.08
C LEU A 257 8.42 11.78 -7.77
N LEU A 258 7.69 12.79 -7.28
CA LEU A 258 7.70 14.12 -7.85
C LEU A 258 9.11 14.73 -7.76
N THR A 259 9.79 14.58 -6.63
CA THR A 259 11.17 15.06 -6.50
C THR A 259 12.15 14.28 -7.38
N THR A 260 11.99 12.96 -7.51
CA THR A 260 12.87 12.14 -8.36
C THR A 260 12.66 12.43 -9.86
N ALA A 261 11.40 12.57 -10.29
CA ALA A 261 11.06 12.97 -11.66
C ALA A 261 11.61 14.38 -11.95
N ALA A 262 11.46 15.32 -11.03
CA ALA A 262 12.00 16.67 -11.18
C ALA A 262 13.54 16.68 -11.25
N GLN A 263 14.22 15.90 -10.40
CA GLN A 263 15.68 15.77 -10.45
C GLN A 263 16.18 15.12 -11.74
N THR A 264 15.46 14.13 -12.27
CA THR A 264 15.82 13.48 -13.54
C THR A 264 15.56 14.40 -14.73
N LEU A 265 14.50 15.20 -14.69
CA LEU A 265 14.27 16.27 -15.67
C LEU A 265 15.39 17.32 -15.61
N ASP A 266 15.76 17.78 -14.42
CA ASP A 266 16.86 18.73 -14.24
C ASP A 266 18.19 18.18 -14.78
N TYR A 267 18.44 16.89 -14.57
CA TYR A 267 19.62 16.19 -15.07
C TYR A 267 19.61 16.03 -16.60
N GLN A 268 18.48 15.61 -17.19
CA GLN A 268 18.38 15.35 -18.63
C GLN A 268 18.28 16.62 -19.47
N PHE A 269 17.64 17.67 -18.94
CA PHE A 269 17.42 18.92 -19.67
C PHE A 269 18.37 20.04 -19.27
N GLY A 270 19.18 19.86 -18.21
CA GLY A 270 20.16 20.85 -17.76
C GLY A 270 19.56 22.17 -17.23
N PHE A 271 18.23 22.28 -17.17
CA PHE A 271 17.48 23.39 -16.60
C PHE A 271 16.82 22.94 -15.31
N LYS A 272 16.96 23.73 -14.24
CA LYS A 272 16.37 23.45 -12.93
C LYS A 272 14.86 23.70 -12.92
N VAL A 273 14.09 22.82 -13.55
CA VAL A 273 12.61 22.83 -13.50
C VAL A 273 12.15 22.73 -12.03
N SER A 274 12.83 21.93 -11.21
CA SER A 274 12.44 21.71 -9.80
C SER A 274 12.51 22.97 -8.91
N GLU A 275 13.33 23.96 -9.26
CA GLU A 275 13.51 25.21 -8.51
C GLU A 275 12.59 26.34 -9.01
N THR A 276 11.82 26.13 -10.09
CA THR A 276 10.88 27.18 -10.54
C THR A 276 9.70 27.35 -9.60
N TRP A 277 9.32 28.62 -9.38
CA TRP A 277 8.16 29.00 -8.56
C TRP A 277 6.87 28.28 -9.01
N PHE A 278 6.70 28.06 -10.31
CA PHE A 278 5.55 27.36 -10.87
C PHE A 278 5.49 25.90 -10.41
N TYR A 279 6.63 25.20 -10.36
CA TYR A 279 6.70 23.82 -9.92
C TYR A 279 6.40 23.69 -8.41
N GLN A 280 6.95 24.58 -7.59
CA GLN A 280 6.67 24.60 -6.14
C GLN A 280 5.20 24.92 -5.86
N LEU A 281 4.65 25.93 -6.53
CA LEU A 281 3.24 26.29 -6.44
C LEU A 281 2.32 25.16 -6.92
N ALA A 282 2.68 24.49 -8.03
CA ALA A 282 1.94 23.35 -8.54
C ALA A 282 2.02 22.18 -7.56
N LYS A 283 3.20 21.85 -7.01
CA LYS A 283 3.37 20.77 -6.02
C LYS A 283 2.52 21.00 -4.77
N GLU A 284 2.50 22.23 -4.26
CA GLU A 284 1.77 22.59 -3.03
C GLU A 284 0.26 22.62 -3.26
N ASN A 285 -0.19 23.15 -4.41
CA ASN A 285 -1.61 23.33 -4.70
C ASN A 285 -2.24 22.17 -5.49
N LEU A 286 -1.47 21.22 -6.03
CA LEU A 286 -2.00 20.05 -6.75
C LEU A 286 -3.08 19.29 -5.97
N PRO A 287 -2.88 18.95 -4.68
CA PRO A 287 -3.92 18.27 -3.91
C PRO A 287 -5.16 19.14 -3.73
N ALA A 288 -5.01 20.46 -3.55
CA ALA A 288 -6.14 21.38 -3.44
C ALA A 288 -6.91 21.52 -4.75
N LEU A 289 -6.20 21.58 -5.88
CA LEU A 289 -6.78 21.61 -7.23
C LEU A 289 -7.50 20.30 -7.58
N ALA A 290 -6.89 19.16 -7.28
CA ALA A 290 -7.52 17.84 -7.47
C ALA A 290 -8.79 17.70 -6.61
N LEU A 291 -8.74 18.18 -5.37
CA LEU A 291 -9.90 18.18 -4.47
C LEU A 291 -10.99 19.14 -4.97
N ALA A 292 -10.62 20.35 -5.41
CA ALA A 292 -11.56 21.30 -6.00
C ALA A 292 -12.22 20.71 -7.26
N GLN A 293 -11.44 20.08 -8.14
CA GLN A 293 -11.94 19.39 -9.33
C GLN A 293 -12.91 18.25 -8.95
N PHE A 294 -12.57 17.44 -7.95
CA PHE A 294 -13.42 16.37 -7.46
C PHE A 294 -14.74 16.91 -6.90
N VAL A 295 -14.69 18.00 -6.12
CA VAL A 295 -15.87 18.70 -5.59
C VAL A 295 -16.73 19.25 -6.72
N VAL A 296 -16.15 19.91 -7.71
CA VAL A 296 -16.87 20.42 -8.89
C VAL A 296 -17.54 19.28 -9.65
N LEU A 297 -16.86 18.15 -9.82
CA LEU A 297 -17.39 16.97 -10.51
C LEU A 297 -18.58 16.38 -9.75
N ILE A 298 -18.49 16.25 -8.43
CA ILE A 298 -19.60 15.83 -7.57
C ILE A 298 -20.76 16.83 -7.65
N LEU A 299 -20.49 18.13 -7.52
CA LEU A 299 -21.53 19.17 -7.59
C LEU A 299 -22.20 19.22 -8.97
N SER A 300 -21.45 18.92 -10.04
CA SER A 300 -22.01 18.81 -11.39
C SER A 300 -23.07 17.70 -11.50
N THR A 301 -23.04 16.69 -10.62
CA THR A 301 -24.07 15.64 -10.61
C THR A 301 -25.38 16.07 -9.95
N CYS A 302 -25.43 17.23 -9.30
CA CYS A 302 -26.64 17.76 -8.66
C CYS A 302 -27.68 18.29 -9.66
N ILE A 303 -27.25 18.66 -10.88
CA ILE A 303 -28.15 19.26 -11.88
C ILE A 303 -28.62 18.17 -12.85
N VAL A 304 -29.93 17.94 -12.91
CA VAL A 304 -30.55 17.00 -13.85
C VAL A 304 -31.51 17.72 -14.78
N PHE A 305 -31.33 17.48 -16.08
CA PHE A 305 -32.21 17.95 -17.13
C PHE A 305 -33.10 16.78 -17.59
N ILE A 306 -34.42 16.98 -17.56
CA ILE A 306 -35.42 16.01 -18.03
C ILE A 306 -36.07 16.60 -19.30
N GLU A 307 -36.01 15.84 -20.38
CA GLU A 307 -36.53 16.26 -21.69
C GLU A 307 -38.06 16.26 -21.75
N PRO A 308 -38.68 17.09 -22.61
CA PRO A 308 -40.12 17.04 -22.85
C PRO A 308 -40.57 15.67 -23.32
N GLY A 309 -41.50 15.04 -22.60
CA GLY A 309 -42.02 13.69 -22.85
C GLY A 309 -41.30 12.54 -22.15
N GLU A 310 -40.34 12.87 -21.26
CA GLU A 310 -39.78 11.96 -20.28
C GLU A 310 -40.24 12.34 -18.86
N GLN A 311 -40.51 11.33 -18.03
CA GLN A 311 -40.61 11.50 -16.58
C GLN A 311 -39.44 10.77 -15.92
N ALA A 312 -38.91 11.32 -14.85
CA ALA A 312 -37.84 10.67 -14.12
C ALA A 312 -38.25 10.32 -12.69
N ILE A 313 -37.89 9.12 -12.24
CA ILE A 313 -38.09 8.72 -10.85
C ILE A 313 -36.80 9.05 -10.10
N ASP A 314 -36.93 9.84 -9.04
CA ASP A 314 -35.83 10.14 -8.12
C ASP A 314 -35.84 9.15 -6.96
N GLU A 315 -34.70 8.47 -6.80
CA GLU A 315 -34.43 7.53 -5.72
C GLU A 315 -33.42 8.14 -4.75
N TYR A 316 -33.91 8.51 -3.56
CA TYR A 316 -33.06 8.86 -2.43
C TYR A 316 -32.60 7.58 -1.75
N PHE A 317 -31.32 7.23 -1.86
CA PHE A 317 -30.75 6.00 -1.30
C PHE A 317 -31.58 4.73 -1.64
N GLY A 318 -32.07 4.64 -2.88
CA GLY A 318 -32.84 3.48 -3.37
C GLY A 318 -34.32 3.45 -2.95
N LYS A 319 -34.82 4.48 -2.27
CA LYS A 319 -36.25 4.67 -2.03
C LYS A 319 -36.80 5.69 -3.03
N PRO A 320 -37.87 5.37 -3.78
CA PRO A 320 -38.49 6.33 -4.68
C PRO A 320 -39.15 7.44 -3.84
N VAL A 321 -38.69 8.68 -4.01
CA VAL A 321 -39.21 9.84 -3.24
C VAL A 321 -40.18 10.66 -4.08
N ALA A 322 -39.86 10.89 -5.35
CA ALA A 322 -40.66 11.75 -6.21
C ALA A 322 -40.57 11.35 -7.69
N VAL A 323 -41.63 11.65 -8.43
CA VAL A 323 -41.64 11.62 -9.89
C VAL A 323 -41.40 13.06 -10.36
N LEU A 324 -40.29 13.27 -11.04
CA LEU A 324 -39.86 14.54 -11.60
C LEU A 324 -40.48 14.73 -12.98
N SER A 325 -41.15 15.87 -13.16
CA SER A 325 -41.72 16.32 -14.44
C SER A 325 -40.65 16.91 -15.37
N PRO A 326 -40.92 17.10 -16.67
CA PRO A 326 -40.00 17.74 -17.59
C PRO A 326 -39.53 19.11 -17.09
N GLY A 327 -38.22 19.35 -17.06
CA GLY A 327 -37.64 20.57 -16.48
C GLY A 327 -36.24 20.38 -15.89
N VAL A 328 -35.72 21.44 -15.29
CA VAL A 328 -34.45 21.43 -14.54
C VAL A 328 -34.76 21.14 -13.09
N HIS A 329 -34.18 20.07 -12.56
CA HIS A 329 -34.33 19.69 -11.17
C HIS A 329 -32.98 19.60 -10.49
N LEU A 330 -32.96 20.01 -9.21
CA LEU A 330 -31.78 20.00 -8.37
C LEU A 330 -31.93 18.81 -7.41
N LYS A 331 -30.99 17.88 -7.49
CA LYS A 331 -30.93 16.69 -6.65
C LYS A 331 -29.67 16.69 -5.79
N PHE A 332 -29.60 15.82 -4.80
CA PHE A 332 -28.36 15.60 -4.07
C PHE A 332 -27.29 14.96 -4.97
N PRO A 333 -26.00 15.24 -4.70
CA PRO A 333 -24.93 14.70 -5.50
C PRO A 333 -24.92 13.17 -5.44
N TRP A 334 -24.45 12.56 -6.54
CA TRP A 334 -24.15 11.14 -6.56
C TRP A 334 -23.13 10.81 -5.46
N PRO A 335 -23.31 9.74 -4.66
CA PRO A 335 -24.20 8.60 -4.90
C PRO A 335 -25.55 8.62 -4.15
N VAL A 336 -25.91 9.72 -3.48
CA VAL A 336 -27.11 9.84 -2.62
C VAL A 336 -28.41 9.71 -3.42
N ASP A 337 -28.55 10.50 -4.50
CA ASP A 337 -29.74 10.49 -5.37
C ASP A 337 -29.45 9.89 -6.75
N LYS A 338 -30.28 8.92 -7.15
CA LYS A 338 -30.26 8.30 -8.48
C LYS A 338 -31.54 8.63 -9.22
N VAL A 339 -31.39 9.04 -10.49
CA VAL A 339 -32.53 9.42 -11.33
C VAL A 339 -32.64 8.46 -12.49
N TYR A 340 -33.78 7.78 -12.63
CA TYR A 340 -34.09 6.90 -13.75
C TYR A 340 -35.10 7.56 -14.66
N ARG A 341 -34.76 7.69 -15.95
CA ARG A 341 -35.60 8.35 -16.95
C ARG A 341 -36.45 7.34 -17.70
N TYR A 342 -37.74 7.63 -17.83
CA TYR A 342 -38.70 6.82 -18.56
C TYR A 342 -39.45 7.68 -19.57
N ARG A 343 -39.58 7.17 -20.80
CA ARG A 343 -40.35 7.83 -21.86
C ARG A 343 -41.83 7.51 -21.67
N THR A 344 -42.61 8.47 -21.19
CA THR A 344 -44.04 8.31 -20.93
C THR A 344 -44.90 8.63 -22.15
N ASP A 345 -44.39 9.39 -23.11
CA ASP A 345 -45.18 9.95 -24.22
C ASP A 345 -45.10 9.11 -25.50
N ARG A 346 -44.34 8.01 -25.49
CA ARG A 346 -44.29 7.05 -26.60
C ARG A 346 -45.00 5.76 -26.21
N ILE A 347 -45.92 5.32 -27.06
CA ILE A 347 -46.53 3.99 -26.97
C ILE A 347 -45.40 2.96 -27.14
N GLN A 348 -45.06 2.24 -26.08
CA GLN A 348 -44.18 1.08 -26.18
C GLN A 348 -45.02 -0.07 -26.74
N SER A 349 -44.75 -0.46 -27.99
CA SER A 349 -45.24 -1.72 -28.54
C SER A 349 -44.35 -2.85 -28.00
N PHE A 350 -44.96 -3.81 -27.31
CA PHE A 350 -44.32 -5.02 -26.80
C PHE A 350 -43.93 -5.99 -27.91
#